data_AF-A0A820KA94-F1
#
_entry.id   AF-A0A820KA94-F1
#
_cell.length_a   1.000
_cell.length_b   1.000
_cell.length_c   1.000
_cell.angle_alpha   90.00
_cell.angle_beta   90.00
_cell.angle_gamma   90.00
#
_symmetry.space_group_name_H-M   'P 1'
#
loop_
_entity.id
_entity.type
_entity.pdbx_description
1 polymer ?
#
loop_
_entity_poly.entity_id
_entity_poly.type
_entity_poly.pdbx_seq_one_letter_code
_entity_poly.pdbx_strand_id
1 'polypeptide(L)'
;PPELWNRLNKDGLTPLTLAADLGQAKMLSWLLEERKRTLWSYGNVSCVVHPLNQLDIDFYQDNKERSLSVLEIMIKKNNAELINPIVISLIDKKWRSFAYRIFIRRFFIVFLYLLVFLATTTLRETRSEK
;
A
#
# COMPACT_ATOMS: atom_id res chain seq x y z
N PRO A 1 9.36 -24.71 9.08
CA PRO A 1 8.87 -24.14 10.36
C PRO A 1 8.02 -22.86 10.14
N PRO A 2 6.72 -22.99 9.82
CA PRO A 2 5.82 -21.87 9.52
C PRO A 2 5.60 -20.91 10.69
N GLU A 3 5.87 -21.34 11.93
CA GLU A 3 5.62 -20.55 13.14
C GLU A 3 6.59 -19.38 13.35
N LEU A 4 7.82 -19.48 12.83
CA LEU A 4 8.84 -18.44 13.05
C LEU A 4 8.46 -17.09 12.42
N TRP A 5 7.73 -17.13 11.30
CA TRP A 5 7.36 -15.93 10.57
C TRP A 5 6.23 -15.13 11.22
N ASN A 6 5.45 -15.78 12.09
CA ASN A 6 4.33 -15.16 12.79
C ASN A 6 4.70 -14.82 14.24
N ARG A 7 5.94 -15.11 14.67
CA ARG A 7 6.41 -14.79 16.00
C ARG A 7 6.59 -13.27 16.15
N LEU A 8 5.94 -12.72 17.17
CA LEU A 8 6.00 -11.30 17.49
C LEU A 8 7.18 -11.02 18.43
N ASN A 9 7.81 -9.87 18.24
CA ASN A 9 8.74 -9.31 19.23
C ASN A 9 7.95 -8.61 20.38
N LYS A 10 8.66 -8.01 21.33
CA LYS A 10 8.04 -7.26 22.44
C LYS A 10 7.21 -6.06 21.99
N ASP A 11 7.51 -5.53 20.80
CA ASP A 11 6.81 -4.39 20.18
C ASP A 11 5.65 -4.83 19.28
N GLY A 12 5.32 -6.13 19.25
CA GLY A 12 4.25 -6.66 18.39
C GLY A 12 4.60 -6.68 16.90
N LEU A 13 5.89 -6.67 16.55
CA LEU A 13 6.38 -6.75 15.18
C LEU A 13 6.84 -8.17 14.84
N THR A 14 6.45 -8.63 13.68
CA THR A 14 6.93 -9.86 13.04
C THR A 14 8.28 -9.60 12.36
N PRO A 15 9.07 -10.63 12.00
CA PRO A 15 10.36 -10.42 11.36
C PRO A 15 10.27 -9.58 10.07
N LEU A 16 9.17 -9.74 9.32
CA LEU A 16 8.92 -9.00 8.08
C LEU A 16 8.57 -7.53 8.36
N THR A 17 7.68 -7.27 9.32
CA THR A 17 7.29 -5.90 9.71
C THR A 17 8.40 -5.17 10.43
N LEU A 18 9.24 -5.87 11.18
CA LEU A 18 10.46 -5.34 11.78
C LEU A 18 11.50 -4.93 10.72
N ALA A 19 11.73 -5.76 9.70
CA ALA A 19 12.62 -5.39 8.60
C ALA A 19 12.13 -4.14 7.85
N ALA A 20 10.80 -4.01 7.69
CA ALA A 20 10.17 -2.82 7.15
C ALA A 20 10.35 -1.59 8.06
N ASP A 21 10.16 -1.78 9.38
CA ASP A 21 10.33 -0.72 10.37
C ASP A 21 11.78 -0.22 10.40
N LEU A 22 12.76 -1.12 10.37
CA LEU A 22 14.18 -0.77 10.36
C LEU A 22 14.66 -0.15 9.04
N GLY A 23 13.83 -0.13 7.98
CA GLY A 23 14.24 0.39 6.67
C GLY A 23 15.18 -0.55 5.90
N GLN A 24 15.32 -1.81 6.31
CA GLN A 24 16.29 -2.73 5.71
C GLN A 24 15.74 -3.41 4.45
N ALA A 25 15.82 -2.70 3.32
CA ALA A 25 15.28 -3.14 2.03
C ALA A 25 15.81 -4.51 1.57
N LYS A 26 17.11 -4.78 1.75
CA LYS A 26 17.74 -6.04 1.36
C LYS A 26 17.19 -7.22 2.17
N MET A 27 17.03 -7.05 3.48
CA MET A 27 16.48 -8.07 4.36
C MET A 27 15.00 -8.33 4.02
N LEU A 28 14.22 -7.26 3.84
CA LEU A 28 12.82 -7.36 3.45
C LEU A 28 12.65 -8.16 2.14
N SER A 29 13.48 -7.83 1.14
CA SER A 29 13.49 -8.50 -0.16
C SER A 29 13.80 -9.99 -0.02
N TRP A 30 14.81 -10.33 0.78
CA TRP A 30 15.19 -11.71 1.05
C TRP A 30 14.06 -12.48 1.75
N LEU A 31 13.42 -11.89 2.76
CA LEU A 31 12.29 -12.50 3.47
C LEU A 31 11.08 -12.74 2.55
N LEU A 32 10.78 -11.81 1.64
CA LEU A 32 9.70 -11.95 0.66
C LEU A 32 9.97 -13.06 -0.35
N GLU A 33 11.23 -13.19 -0.76
CA GLU A 33 11.69 -14.21 -1.70
C GLU A 33 11.68 -15.60 -1.06
N GLU A 34 12.09 -15.71 0.20
CA GLU A 34 12.08 -16.97 0.96
C GLU A 34 10.66 -17.45 1.27
N ARG A 35 9.72 -16.53 1.51
CA ARG A 35 8.32 -16.87 1.81
C ARG A 35 7.49 -17.21 0.57
N LYS A 36 8.02 -17.03 -0.64
CA LYS A 36 7.29 -17.30 -1.88
C LYS A 36 7.03 -18.80 -2.05
N ARG A 37 5.95 -19.14 -2.75
CA ARG A 37 5.63 -20.52 -3.12
C ARG A 37 5.53 -20.63 -4.64
N THR A 38 6.27 -21.55 -5.23
CA THR A 38 6.14 -21.87 -6.65
C THR A 38 4.92 -22.76 -6.83
N LEU A 39 3.92 -22.30 -7.59
CA LEU A 39 2.74 -23.09 -7.93
C LEU A 39 3.07 -24.12 -9.01
N TRP A 40 3.77 -23.67 -10.05
CA TRP A 40 4.22 -24.53 -11.14
C TRP A 40 5.43 -23.88 -11.83
N SER A 41 6.22 -24.72 -12.49
CA SER A 41 7.34 -24.30 -13.33
C SER A 41 7.39 -25.19 -14.56
N TYR A 42 7.50 -24.57 -15.73
CA TYR A 42 7.67 -25.25 -17.02
C TYR A 42 8.81 -24.59 -17.79
N GLY A 43 9.90 -25.33 -17.98
CA GLY A 43 11.12 -24.79 -18.59
C GLY A 43 11.61 -23.52 -17.87
N ASN A 44 11.73 -22.42 -18.60
CA ASN A 44 12.16 -21.11 -18.08
C ASN A 44 11.02 -20.25 -17.51
N VAL A 45 9.77 -20.75 -17.49
CA VAL A 45 8.62 -20.02 -16.96
C VAL A 45 8.19 -20.61 -15.63
N SER A 46 8.08 -19.76 -14.60
CA SER A 46 7.60 -20.16 -13.28
C SER A 46 6.47 -19.26 -12.81
N CYS A 47 5.42 -19.86 -12.24
CA CYS A 47 4.39 -19.13 -11.51
C CYS A 47 4.70 -19.19 -10.00
N VAL A 48 4.91 -18.01 -9.41
CA VAL A 48 5.18 -17.85 -7.99
C VAL A 48 4.06 -17.06 -7.34
N VAL A 49 3.74 -17.42 -6.09
CA VAL A 49 2.76 -16.75 -5.26
C VAL A 49 3.45 -16.25 -4.00
N HIS A 50 3.26 -14.98 -3.71
CA HIS A 50 3.72 -14.36 -2.47
C HIS A 50 2.54 -14.28 -1.49
N PRO A 51 2.69 -14.80 -0.26
CA PRO A 51 1.65 -14.65 0.75
C PRO A 51 1.49 -13.17 1.13
N LEU A 52 0.25 -12.68 1.13
CA LEU A 52 -0.06 -11.28 1.46
C LEU A 52 -0.18 -11.02 2.97
N ASN A 53 -0.20 -12.08 3.79
CA ASN A 53 -0.25 -11.98 5.24
C ASN A 53 0.91 -11.09 5.76
N GLN A 54 0.60 -10.11 6.60
CA GLN A 54 1.50 -9.07 7.13
C GLN A 54 2.00 -8.05 6.09
N LEU A 55 1.96 -8.36 4.80
CA LEU A 55 2.36 -7.46 3.72
C LEU A 55 1.24 -6.43 3.45
N ASP A 56 0.00 -6.90 3.49
CA ASP A 56 -1.20 -6.09 3.26
C ASP A 56 -2.09 -5.99 4.52
N ILE A 57 -3.01 -5.02 4.51
CA ILE A 57 -4.05 -4.80 5.51
C ILE A 57 -5.10 -5.88 5.38
N ASP A 58 -5.18 -6.76 6.38
CA ASP A 58 -6.28 -7.71 6.51
C ASP A 58 -7.51 -6.98 7.08
N PHE A 59 -8.46 -6.67 6.21
CA PHE A 59 -9.71 -5.96 6.58
C PHE A 59 -10.67 -6.78 7.44
N TYR A 60 -10.38 -8.07 7.67
CA TYR A 60 -11.21 -8.98 8.47
C TYR A 60 -10.81 -9.05 9.95
N GLN A 61 -9.67 -8.48 10.33
CA GLN A 61 -9.20 -8.51 11.71
C GLN A 61 -9.64 -7.26 12.46
N ASP A 62 -10.13 -7.43 13.70
CA ASP A 62 -10.65 -6.33 14.51
C ASP A 62 -9.54 -5.29 14.77
N ASN A 63 -9.87 -4.00 14.64
CA ASN A 63 -8.90 -2.90 14.57
C ASN A 63 -8.05 -2.75 15.84
N LYS A 64 -8.48 -3.32 16.97
CA LYS A 64 -7.87 -3.13 18.28
C LYS A 64 -6.61 -3.98 18.51
N GLU A 65 -6.47 -5.10 17.80
CA GLU A 65 -5.33 -6.03 17.93
C GLU A 65 -4.53 -6.16 16.63
N ARG A 66 -4.82 -5.34 15.63
CA ARG A 66 -4.19 -5.46 14.32
C ARG A 66 -2.75 -4.97 14.36
N SER A 67 -1.81 -5.88 14.10
CA SER A 67 -0.41 -5.52 13.83
C SER A 67 -0.31 -4.69 12.55
N LEU A 68 0.53 -3.66 12.54
CA LEU A 68 0.78 -2.82 11.37
C LEU A 68 1.27 -3.66 10.19
N SER A 69 0.71 -3.43 8.99
CA SER A 69 1.20 -4.12 7.79
C SER A 69 2.48 -3.45 7.27
N VAL A 70 3.26 -4.17 6.47
CA VAL A 70 4.46 -3.63 5.82
C VAL A 70 4.14 -2.40 4.99
N LEU A 71 3.02 -2.41 4.23
CA LEU A 71 2.58 -1.25 3.45
C LEU A 71 2.29 -0.03 4.33
N GLU A 72 1.67 -0.22 5.50
CA GLU A 72 1.39 0.88 6.42
C GLU A 72 2.64 1.46 7.04
N ILE A 73 3.57 0.60 7.46
CA ILE A 73 4.87 1.02 8.01
C ILE A 73 5.65 1.80 6.96
N MET A 74 5.66 1.31 5.73
CA MET A 74 6.34 1.95 4.60
C MET A 74 5.78 3.35 4.32
N ILE A 75 4.45 3.51 4.30
CA ILE A 75 3.80 4.83 4.14
C ILE A 75 4.12 5.74 5.32
N LYS A 76 4.07 5.22 6.56
CA LYS A 76 4.33 6.00 7.78
C LYS A 76 5.77 6.51 7.87
N LYS A 77 6.75 5.69 7.46
CA LYS A 77 8.17 6.07 7.49
C LYS A 77 8.63 6.82 6.26
N ASN A 78 7.86 6.80 5.16
CA ASN A 78 8.22 7.43 3.88
C ASN A 78 9.62 7.00 3.37
N ASN A 79 9.99 5.75 3.63
CA ASN A 79 11.30 5.21 3.26
C ASN A 79 11.26 4.70 1.81
N ALA A 80 11.72 5.52 0.87
CA ALA A 80 11.79 5.15 -0.55
C ALA A 80 12.71 3.94 -0.81
N GLU A 81 13.70 3.71 0.04
CA GLU A 81 14.60 2.55 -0.06
C GLU A 81 13.86 1.22 0.12
N LEU A 82 12.71 1.21 0.79
CA LEU A 82 11.91 0.01 1.03
C LEU A 82 11.13 -0.48 -0.20
N ILE A 83 11.18 0.28 -1.31
CA ILE A 83 10.46 -0.01 -2.54
C ILE A 83 11.09 -1.23 -3.23
N ASN A 84 10.48 -2.40 -3.04
CA ASN A 84 10.83 -3.64 -3.73
C ASN A 84 9.90 -3.85 -4.96
N PRO A 85 10.39 -4.45 -6.07
CA PRO A 85 9.57 -4.75 -7.25
C PRO A 85 8.27 -5.52 -6.96
N ILE A 86 8.29 -6.45 -5.99
CA ILE A 86 7.10 -7.19 -5.56
C ILE A 86 6.07 -6.23 -4.97
N VAL A 87 6.48 -5.34 -4.07
CA VAL A 87 5.60 -4.33 -3.45
C VAL A 87 5.05 -3.37 -4.48
N ILE A 88 5.88 -2.92 -5.44
CA ILE A 88 5.42 -2.08 -6.57
C ILE A 88 4.33 -2.81 -7.36
N SER A 89 4.56 -4.07 -7.71
CA SER A 89 3.59 -4.86 -8.48
C SER A 89 2.25 -5.04 -7.75
N LEU A 90 2.28 -5.11 -6.42
CA LEU A 90 1.08 -5.18 -5.58
C LEU A 90 0.35 -3.84 -5.55
N ILE A 91 1.07 -2.73 -5.40
CA ILE A 91 0.50 -1.39 -5.41
C ILE A 91 -0.13 -1.08 -6.77
N ASP A 92 0.52 -1.43 -7.89
CA ASP A 92 -0.05 -1.21 -9.24
C ASP A 92 -1.35 -2.01 -9.42
N LYS A 93 -1.39 -3.27 -8.99
CA LYS A 93 -2.61 -4.08 -9.03
C LYS A 93 -3.73 -3.45 -8.19
N LYS A 94 -3.43 -3.03 -6.96
CA LYS A 94 -4.39 -2.33 -6.10
C LYS A 94 -4.88 -1.01 -6.67
N TRP A 95 -3.97 -0.26 -7.28
CA TRP A 95 -4.28 1.01 -7.91
C TRP A 95 -5.30 0.82 -9.02
N ARG A 96 -5.05 -0.14 -9.92
CA ARG A 96 -5.93 -0.45 -11.05
C ARG A 96 -7.28 -0.99 -10.60
N SER A 97 -7.31 -1.86 -9.59
CA SER A 97 -8.56 -2.49 -9.14
C SER A 97 -9.46 -1.54 -8.34
N PHE A 98 -8.89 -0.78 -7.40
CA PHE A 98 -9.68 -0.04 -6.41
C PHE A 98 -9.43 1.46 -6.44
N ALA A 99 -8.16 1.86 -6.33
CA ALA A 99 -7.83 3.26 -6.07
C ALA A 99 -8.18 4.16 -7.25
N TYR A 100 -7.98 3.71 -8.49
CA TYR A 100 -8.26 4.48 -9.70
C TYR A 100 -9.72 4.96 -9.76
N ARG A 101 -10.68 4.06 -9.51
CA ARG A 101 -12.12 4.42 -9.52
C ARG A 101 -12.47 5.42 -8.43
N ILE A 102 -11.94 5.22 -7.23
CA ILE A 102 -12.18 6.10 -6.08
C ILE A 102 -11.56 7.47 -6.33
N PHE A 103 -10.33 7.51 -6.86
CA PHE A 103 -9.59 8.72 -7.18
C PHE A 103 -10.32 9.55 -8.22
N ILE A 104 -10.72 8.95 -9.34
CA ILE A 104 -11.44 9.66 -10.40
C ILE A 104 -12.78 10.22 -9.88
N ARG A 105 -13.54 9.46 -9.09
CA ARG A 105 -14.78 9.96 -8.50
C ARG A 105 -14.55 11.17 -7.59
N ARG A 106 -13.54 11.12 -6.71
CA ARG A 106 -13.20 12.25 -5.82
C ARG A 106 -12.66 13.44 -6.61
N PHE A 107 -11.87 13.20 -7.64
CA PHE A 107 -11.34 14.23 -8.53
C PHE A 107 -12.48 15.01 -9.19
N PHE A 108 -13.50 14.33 -9.74
CA PHE A 108 -14.65 15.01 -10.34
C PHE A 108 -15.46 15.85 -9.33
N ILE A 109 -15.62 15.38 -8.09
CA ILE A 109 -16.32 16.16 -7.05
C ILE A 109 -15.56 17.44 -6.73
N VAL A 110 -14.24 17.35 -6.53
CA VAL A 110 -13.39 18.52 -6.26
C VAL A 110 -13.35 19.46 -7.46
N PHE A 111 -13.27 18.92 -8.67
CA PHE A 111 -13.29 19.69 -9.90
C PHE A 111 -14.60 20.50 -10.04
N LEU A 112 -15.75 19.87 -9.80
CA LEU A 112 -17.04 20.56 -9.81
C LEU A 112 -17.11 21.66 -8.73
N TYR A 113 -16.62 21.36 -7.52
CA TYR A 113 -16.54 22.34 -6.43
C TYR A 113 -15.71 23.57 -6.83
N LEU A 114 -14.56 23.36 -7.47
CA LEU A 114 -13.71 24.45 -7.96
C LEU A 114 -14.39 25.27 -9.08
N LEU A 115 -15.17 24.64 -9.96
CA LEU A 115 -15.92 25.37 -10.99
C LEU A 115 -16.99 26.28 -10.38
N VAL A 116 -17.74 25.79 -9.39
CA VAL A 116 -18.73 26.61 -8.67
C VAL A 116 -18.03 27.76 -7.95
N PHE A 117 -16.92 27.48 -7.27
CA PHE A 117 -16.13 28.51 -6.61
C PHE A 117 -15.65 29.58 -7.60
N LEU A 118 -15.06 29.20 -8.73
CA LEU A 118 -14.63 30.12 -9.78
C LEU A 118 -15.80 30.97 -10.30
N ALA A 119 -16.95 30.36 -10.60
CA ALA A 119 -18.14 31.08 -11.04
C ALA A 119 -18.63 32.11 -10.01
N THR A 120 -18.62 31.78 -8.71
CA THR A 120 -19.01 32.74 -7.67
C THR A 120 -18.04 33.92 -7.58
N THR A 121 -16.74 33.69 -7.76
CA THR A 121 -15.73 34.76 -7.71
C THR A 121 -15.84 35.70 -8.90
N THR A 122 -16.04 35.18 -10.13
CA THR A 122 -16.16 36.03 -11.33
C THR A 122 -17.48 36.82 -11.35
N LEU A 123 -18.58 36.20 -10.89
CA LEU A 123 -19.86 36.90 -10.72
C LEU A 123 -19.81 37.97 -9.62
N ARG A 124 -18.98 37.79 -8.60
CA ARG A 124 -18.74 38.81 -7.57
C ARG A 124 -17.94 39.99 -8.12
N GLU A 125 -16.88 39.73 -8.89
CA GLU A 125 -16.04 40.77 -9.51
C GLU A 125 -16.88 41.68 -10.42
N THR A 126 -17.66 41.08 -11.33
CA THR A 126 -18.54 41.80 -12.27
C THR A 126 -19.67 42.60 -11.61
N ARG A 127 -20.02 42.30 -10.36
CA ARG A 127 -20.99 43.09 -9.57
C ARG A 127 -20.33 44.27 -8.85
N SER A 128 -19.03 44.23 -8.58
CA SER A 128 -18.30 45.34 -7.94
C SER A 128 -17.95 46.46 -8.91
N GLU A 129 -17.93 46.18 -10.22
CA GLU A 129 -17.59 47.14 -11.28
C GLU A 129 -18.81 47.91 -11.85
N LYS A 130 -20.04 47.52 -11.44
CA LYS A 130 -21.30 48.20 -11.79
C LYS A 130 -21.84 48.98 -10.60
#